data_AF-A0A7S1W040-F1
#
_entry.id   AF-A0A7S1W040-F1
#
_cell.length_a   1.000
_cell.length_b   1.000
_cell.length_c   1.000
_cell.angle_alpha   90.00
_cell.angle_beta   90.00
_cell.angle_gamma   90.00
#
_symmetry.space_group_name_H-M   'P 1'
#
loop_
_entity.id
_entity.type
_entity.pdbx_description
1 polymer ?
#
loop_
_entity_poly.entity_id
_entity_poly.type
_entity_poly.pdbx_seq_one_letter_code
_entity_poly.pdbx_strand_id
1 'polypeptide(L)'
;RLWGKVLGTAGDYYVAEGTLKAPAGGAEPPALPGTPEYDVEPQGEGANTWAYWVSAGGAAPWIRLPAARASHIASARSVKRLMSGNLGSPVISTPWFPGKERHLLRSQIARITSTCMLAVRDFYEMNEDDDGKKTMIEKEGAEVPGPEELKTEGGWCHCAPFLLSTGKSTWPDKEVLEQKAAEGLISEEVVTDLQRQQDNEAEHEMLEGIDGDLQELKPEGAETSPAWSIKAHGDQGMYTAGDERKSYCAVAVRSLIWPGAVAVAQGSKFANLYVGYGVKCGTLVPPDKESGLPLRGTSCFLPLVPEDVMDEPADLSEQGEPNPQDDDAGSEGEDFDNEDEEA
;
A
#
# COMPACT_ATOMS: atom_id res chain seq x y z
N ARG A 1 -15.56 -0.60 14.87
CA ARG A 1 -16.02 -1.64 13.92
C ARG A 1 -14.99 -2.78 13.88
N LEU A 2 -15.42 -4.04 13.67
CA LEU A 2 -14.48 -5.13 13.38
C LEU A 2 -14.02 -4.95 11.93
N TRP A 3 -12.73 -4.76 11.72
CA TRP A 3 -12.13 -4.59 10.39
C TRP A 3 -11.93 -5.96 9.73
N GLY A 4 -11.45 -6.93 10.50
CA GLY A 4 -11.19 -8.27 9.98
C GLY A 4 -10.16 -9.07 10.75
N LYS A 5 -9.57 -10.03 10.05
CA LYS A 5 -8.54 -10.94 10.56
C LYS A 5 -7.38 -11.05 9.58
N VAL A 6 -6.17 -10.80 10.04
CA VAL A 6 -4.93 -11.04 9.28
C VAL A 6 -4.30 -12.33 9.78
N LEU A 7 -4.09 -13.28 8.86
CA LEU A 7 -3.48 -14.56 9.15
C LEU A 7 -1.97 -14.43 9.21
N GLY A 8 -1.36 -15.08 10.20
CA GLY A 8 0.08 -15.14 10.35
C GLY A 8 0.59 -16.58 10.40
N THR A 9 1.92 -16.73 10.42
CA THR A 9 2.56 -18.06 10.41
C THR A 9 2.54 -18.73 11.79
N ALA A 10 2.76 -17.98 12.87
CA ALA A 10 2.72 -18.49 14.24
C ALA A 10 1.53 -17.96 15.06
N GLY A 11 0.84 -16.93 14.60
CA GLY A 11 -0.35 -16.39 15.24
C GLY A 11 -1.10 -15.42 14.34
N ASP A 12 -2.40 -15.28 14.59
CA ASP A 12 -3.30 -14.42 13.82
C ASP A 12 -3.55 -13.09 14.52
N TYR A 13 -3.95 -12.08 13.76
CA TYR A 13 -4.37 -10.78 14.28
C TYR A 13 -5.84 -10.51 13.98
N TYR A 14 -6.65 -10.34 15.02
CA TYR A 14 -7.96 -9.73 14.92
C TYR A 14 -7.80 -8.22 14.95
N VAL A 15 -8.40 -7.52 14.00
CA VAL A 15 -8.25 -6.07 13.83
C VAL A 15 -9.58 -5.39 14.06
N ALA A 16 -9.59 -4.39 14.93
CA ALA A 16 -10.71 -3.50 15.15
C ALA A 16 -10.30 -2.06 14.78
N GLU A 17 -11.23 -1.33 14.17
CA GLU A 17 -11.09 0.09 13.86
C GLU A 17 -12.03 0.92 14.74
N GLY A 18 -11.67 2.17 15.01
CA GLY A 18 -12.49 3.08 15.80
C GLY A 18 -11.93 4.49 15.82
N THR A 19 -12.77 5.44 16.20
CA THR A 19 -12.34 6.82 16.44
C THR A 19 -11.84 6.96 17.86
N LEU A 20 -10.77 7.72 18.02
CA LEU A 20 -10.33 8.20 19.32
C LEU A 20 -10.94 9.59 19.51
N LYS A 21 -11.74 9.79 20.56
CA LYS A 21 -12.04 11.13 21.06
C LYS A 21 -10.73 11.67 21.61
N ALA A 22 -10.02 12.48 20.82
CA ALA A 22 -8.73 13.01 21.22
C ALA A 22 -8.86 13.82 22.52
N PRO A 23 -8.00 13.64 23.53
CA PRO A 23 -7.59 14.80 24.32
C PRO A 23 -6.74 15.69 23.41
N ALA A 24 -6.99 16.99 23.41
CA ALA A 24 -6.18 17.96 22.69
C ALA A 24 -4.70 17.78 23.07
N GLY A 25 -3.83 17.51 22.10
CA GLY A 25 -2.37 17.37 22.32
C GLY A 25 -1.83 15.93 22.31
N GLY A 26 -2.28 15.07 21.40
CA GLY A 26 -1.57 13.82 21.12
C GLY A 26 -0.14 14.12 20.64
N ALA A 27 0.86 13.47 21.25
CA ALA A 27 2.25 13.65 20.84
C ALA A 27 2.44 13.30 19.37
N GLU A 28 3.04 14.21 18.60
CA GLU A 28 3.41 13.95 17.22
C GLU A 28 4.27 12.69 17.15
N PRO A 29 3.99 11.78 16.20
CA PRO A 29 4.79 10.57 16.06
C PRO A 29 6.24 10.97 15.76
N PRO A 30 7.23 10.37 16.46
CA PRO A 30 8.62 10.81 16.36
C PRO A 30 9.12 10.68 14.91
N ALA A 31 9.73 11.73 14.35
CA ALA A 31 10.31 11.69 13.02
C ALA A 31 11.33 10.54 12.92
N LEU A 32 11.31 9.79 11.80
CA LEU A 32 12.36 8.79 11.55
C LEU A 32 13.55 9.48 10.88
N PRO A 33 14.79 9.03 11.12
CA PRO A 33 15.96 9.56 10.43
C PRO A 33 15.80 9.38 8.91
N GLY A 34 15.92 10.46 8.14
CA GLY A 34 15.83 10.42 6.68
C GLY A 34 14.41 10.37 6.10
N THR A 35 13.36 10.54 6.92
CA THR A 35 11.98 10.72 6.42
C THR A 35 11.57 12.19 6.46
N PRO A 36 10.79 12.68 5.48
CA PRO A 36 10.29 14.06 5.51
C PRO A 36 9.48 14.36 6.79
N GLU A 37 9.51 15.60 7.25
CA GLU A 37 8.78 16.04 8.45
C GLU A 37 7.26 15.83 8.33
N TYR A 38 6.75 15.81 7.10
CA TYR A 38 5.34 15.56 6.74
C TYR A 38 5.03 14.08 6.40
N ASP A 39 5.85 13.14 6.87
CA ASP A 39 5.69 11.71 6.59
C ASP A 39 4.42 11.10 7.22
N VAL A 40 3.79 11.80 8.17
CA VAL A 40 2.62 11.32 8.89
C VAL A 40 1.46 12.29 8.75
N GLU A 41 0.36 11.81 8.18
CA GLU A 41 -0.89 12.58 8.14
C GLU A 41 -1.47 12.75 9.56
N PRO A 42 -2.03 13.92 9.89
CA PRO A 42 -2.64 14.19 11.18
C PRO A 42 -3.69 13.15 11.56
N GLN A 43 -3.92 13.00 12.86
CA GLN A 43 -4.96 12.12 13.35
C GLN A 43 -6.34 12.64 12.91
N GLY A 44 -7.14 11.77 12.28
CA GLY A 44 -8.45 12.15 11.74
C GLY A 44 -8.43 12.49 10.26
N GLU A 45 -7.27 12.47 9.61
CA GLU A 45 -7.11 12.81 8.19
C GLU A 45 -6.49 11.64 7.41
N GLY A 46 -6.91 11.50 6.15
CA GLY A 46 -6.34 10.55 5.18
C GLY A 46 -6.27 9.10 5.66
N ALA A 47 -5.08 8.51 5.61
CA ALA A 47 -4.81 7.16 6.08
C ALA A 47 -5.02 7.00 7.60
N ASN A 48 -4.99 8.09 8.37
CA ASN A 48 -5.07 8.15 9.82
C ASN A 48 -6.42 8.64 10.36
N THR A 49 -7.48 8.63 9.53
CA THR A 49 -8.87 8.89 9.96
C THR A 49 -9.30 7.96 11.11
N TRP A 50 -8.91 6.69 11.03
CA TRP A 50 -9.25 5.67 12.02
C TRP A 50 -8.03 5.20 12.81
N ALA A 51 -8.24 4.95 14.10
CA ALA A 51 -7.28 4.23 14.92
C ALA A 51 -7.57 2.72 14.83
N TYR A 52 -6.50 1.93 14.85
CA TYR A 52 -6.58 0.47 14.74
C TYR A 52 -6.03 -0.20 15.98
N TRP A 53 -6.72 -1.23 16.44
CA TRP A 53 -6.32 -2.10 17.53
C TRP A 53 -6.24 -3.53 17.04
N VAL A 54 -5.26 -4.26 17.56
CA VAL A 54 -5.02 -5.65 17.21
C VAL A 54 -5.00 -6.53 18.44
N SER A 55 -5.56 -7.73 18.33
CA SER A 55 -5.51 -8.76 19.36
C SER A 55 -5.16 -10.10 18.73
N ALA A 56 -4.43 -10.96 19.44
CA ALA A 56 -4.19 -12.34 19.02
C ALA A 56 -5.45 -13.24 19.10
N GLY A 57 -6.55 -12.71 19.64
CA GLY A 57 -7.81 -13.43 19.84
C GLY A 57 -7.94 -14.04 21.22
N GLY A 58 -9.09 -14.68 21.47
CA GLY A 58 -9.43 -15.21 22.79
C GLY A 58 -9.52 -14.10 23.83
N ALA A 59 -8.83 -14.28 24.97
CA ALA A 59 -8.78 -13.30 26.06
C ALA A 59 -7.55 -12.36 25.96
N ALA A 60 -6.84 -12.34 24.83
CA ALA A 60 -5.65 -11.50 24.66
C ALA A 60 -6.01 -10.00 24.63
N PRO A 61 -5.17 -9.12 25.22
CA PRO A 61 -5.43 -7.69 25.26
C PRO A 61 -5.37 -7.06 23.87
N TRP A 62 -6.14 -5.99 23.68
CA TRP A 62 -6.09 -5.17 22.47
C TRP A 62 -4.92 -4.19 22.53
N ILE A 63 -4.04 -4.25 21.53
CA ILE A 63 -2.87 -3.40 21.40
C ILE A 63 -3.13 -2.39 20.29
N ARG A 64 -2.98 -1.09 20.61
CA ARG A 64 -3.11 -0.03 19.60
C ARG A 64 -1.93 -0.07 18.63
N LEU A 65 -2.22 0.00 17.34
CA LEU A 65 -1.21 0.16 16.29
C LEU A 65 -0.70 1.60 16.22
N PRO A 66 0.53 1.82 15.73
CA PRO A 66 1.02 3.18 15.46
C PRO A 66 0.22 3.85 14.33
N ALA A 67 0.38 5.17 14.20
CA ALA A 67 -0.11 5.90 13.03
C ALA A 67 0.55 5.37 11.75
N ALA A 68 -0.19 5.39 10.64
CA ALA A 68 0.37 5.09 9.32
C ALA A 68 1.30 6.22 8.90
N ARG A 69 2.46 5.83 8.35
CA ARG A 69 3.40 6.76 7.73
C ARG A 69 3.45 6.50 6.24
N ALA A 70 3.59 7.56 5.45
CA ALA A 70 3.66 7.49 4.00
C ALA A 70 4.87 6.64 3.57
N SER A 71 6.04 6.85 4.17
CA SER A 71 7.27 6.06 3.97
C SER A 71 7.04 4.56 4.17
N HIS A 72 6.42 4.16 5.29
CA HIS A 72 6.09 2.76 5.54
C HIS A 72 5.09 2.21 4.51
N ILE A 73 4.08 3.00 4.10
CA ILE A 73 3.10 2.58 3.08
C ILE A 73 3.80 2.37 1.73
N ALA A 74 4.64 3.31 1.32
CA ALA A 74 5.42 3.25 0.09
C ALA A 74 6.35 2.03 0.09
N SER A 75 7.15 1.83 1.14
CA SER A 75 8.00 0.65 1.27
C SER A 75 7.19 -0.66 1.31
N ALA A 76 6.03 -0.68 1.98
CA ALA A 76 5.17 -1.86 2.05
C ALA A 76 4.62 -2.29 0.68
N ARG A 77 4.60 -1.41 -0.34
CA ARG A 77 4.22 -1.77 -1.72
C ARG A 77 5.19 -2.77 -2.34
N SER A 78 6.47 -2.72 -1.97
CA SER A 78 7.53 -3.59 -2.47
C SER A 78 7.86 -4.76 -1.53
N VAL A 79 7.24 -4.81 -0.35
CA VAL A 79 7.48 -5.86 0.64
C VAL A 79 6.39 -6.92 0.59
N LYS A 80 6.78 -8.16 0.28
CA LYS A 80 5.89 -9.33 0.31
C LYS A 80 6.35 -10.31 1.38
N ARG A 81 5.77 -10.18 2.57
CA ARG A 81 6.09 -11.03 3.72
C ARG A 81 4.83 -11.43 4.46
N LEU A 82 4.73 -12.73 4.79
CA LEU A 82 3.70 -13.23 5.70
C LEU A 82 3.97 -12.70 7.12
N MET A 83 2.91 -12.30 7.80
CA MET A 83 3.00 -11.84 9.19
C MET A 83 3.41 -13.00 10.09
N SER A 84 4.24 -12.75 11.10
CA SER A 84 4.63 -13.80 12.05
C SER A 84 3.60 -14.04 13.14
N GLY A 85 2.81 -13.03 13.50
CA GLY A 85 1.94 -13.05 14.69
C GLY A 85 2.60 -12.39 15.91
N ASN A 86 3.82 -11.84 15.76
CA ASN A 86 4.48 -11.02 16.78
C ASN A 86 4.73 -9.58 16.30
N LEU A 87 4.02 -8.62 16.90
CA LEU A 87 4.12 -7.18 16.59
C LEU A 87 5.51 -6.56 16.80
N GLY A 88 6.37 -7.21 17.59
CA GLY A 88 7.74 -6.79 17.87
C GLY A 88 8.78 -7.33 16.89
N SER A 89 8.40 -8.25 15.99
CA SER A 89 9.31 -8.92 15.07
C SER A 89 9.91 -7.95 14.05
N PRO A 90 11.22 -8.03 13.74
CA PRO A 90 11.81 -7.25 12.65
C PRO A 90 11.32 -7.75 11.29
N VAL A 91 11.05 -6.82 10.37
CA VAL A 91 10.69 -7.16 9.00
C VAL A 91 11.97 -7.21 8.18
N ILE A 92 12.47 -8.43 7.94
CA ILE A 92 13.62 -8.65 7.06
C ILE A 92 13.09 -8.81 5.64
N SER A 93 13.35 -7.83 4.79
CA SER A 93 12.92 -7.85 3.38
C SER A 93 13.96 -7.16 2.51
N THR A 94 13.96 -7.51 1.23
CA THR A 94 14.70 -6.84 0.18
C THR A 94 13.66 -6.42 -0.86
N PRO A 95 13.31 -5.12 -1.01
CA PRO A 95 13.90 -3.94 -0.37
C PRO A 95 13.68 -3.82 1.14
N TRP A 96 14.57 -3.07 1.81
CA TRP A 96 14.52 -2.85 3.26
C TRP A 96 13.23 -2.14 3.69
N PHE A 97 12.63 -2.61 4.78
CA PHE A 97 11.45 -2.00 5.38
C PHE A 97 11.85 -1.18 6.62
N PRO A 98 11.51 0.13 6.70
CA PRO A 98 11.94 1.00 7.79
C PRO A 98 11.13 0.81 9.09
N GLY A 99 10.88 -0.43 9.53
CA GLY A 99 10.11 -0.67 10.75
C GLY A 99 9.99 -2.14 11.18
N LYS A 100 9.23 -2.33 12.27
CA LYS A 100 8.82 -3.65 12.80
C LYS A 100 7.50 -4.14 12.19
N GLU A 101 7.12 -5.37 12.49
CA GLU A 101 5.89 -6.00 11.99
C GLU A 101 4.62 -5.18 12.26
N ARG A 102 4.52 -4.49 13.40
CA ARG A 102 3.39 -3.57 13.68
C ARG A 102 3.22 -2.45 12.65
N HIS A 103 4.32 -1.94 12.09
CA HIS A 103 4.28 -0.88 11.09
C HIS A 103 3.90 -1.46 9.74
N LEU A 104 4.45 -2.62 9.38
CA LEU A 104 4.05 -3.35 8.17
C LEU A 104 2.55 -3.68 8.22
N LEU A 105 2.06 -4.22 9.33
CA LEU A 105 0.65 -4.54 9.53
C LEU A 105 -0.23 -3.28 9.39
N ARG A 106 0.16 -2.17 10.03
CA ARG A 106 -0.55 -0.90 9.90
C ARG A 106 -0.60 -0.39 8.45
N SER A 107 0.51 -0.51 7.72
CA SER A 107 0.60 -0.13 6.31
C SER A 107 -0.25 -1.03 5.41
N GLN A 108 -0.27 -2.34 5.65
CA GLN A 108 -1.15 -3.25 4.89
C GLN A 108 -2.61 -2.97 5.17
N ILE A 109 -3.00 -2.70 6.42
CA ILE A 109 -4.36 -2.29 6.77
C ILE A 109 -4.74 -1.01 6.03
N ALA A 110 -3.87 0.00 5.99
CA ALA A 110 -4.12 1.24 5.25
C ALA A 110 -4.40 0.95 3.76
N ARG A 111 -3.53 0.16 3.12
CA ARG A 111 -3.64 -0.18 1.70
C ARG A 111 -4.88 -1.02 1.37
N ILE A 112 -5.24 -1.97 2.22
CA ILE A 112 -6.44 -2.79 2.02
C ILE A 112 -7.69 -1.94 2.23
N THR A 113 -7.70 -1.08 3.25
CA THR A 113 -8.84 -0.21 3.54
C THR A 113 -9.08 0.77 2.40
N SER A 114 -8.04 1.43 1.90
CA SER A 114 -8.15 2.38 0.79
C SER A 114 -8.60 1.75 -0.53
N THR A 115 -8.42 0.44 -0.73
CA THR A 115 -8.73 -0.25 -2.00
C THR A 115 -9.93 -1.18 -1.92
N CYS A 116 -10.39 -1.55 -0.73
CA CYS A 116 -11.41 -2.59 -0.55
C CYS A 116 -12.55 -2.22 0.40
N MET A 117 -12.55 -1.01 0.95
CA MET A 117 -13.68 -0.55 1.74
C MET A 117 -14.73 0.02 0.79
N LEU A 118 -15.76 -0.78 0.51
CA LEU A 118 -16.82 -0.42 -0.42
C LEU A 118 -18.09 0.00 0.32
N ALA A 119 -18.83 0.92 -0.29
CA ALA A 119 -20.19 1.23 0.06
C ALA A 119 -21.10 1.00 -1.13
N VAL A 120 -22.40 0.94 -0.86
CA VAL A 120 -23.42 0.98 -1.89
C VAL A 120 -23.44 2.39 -2.48
N ARG A 121 -23.50 2.51 -3.81
CA ARG A 121 -23.54 3.81 -4.50
C ARG A 121 -24.73 4.64 -4.00
N ASP A 122 -24.53 5.95 -3.85
CA ASP A 122 -25.50 6.93 -3.32
C ASP A 122 -25.97 6.70 -1.86
N PHE A 123 -25.35 5.78 -1.12
CA PHE A 123 -25.66 5.58 0.30
C PHE A 123 -25.03 6.66 1.21
N TYR A 124 -23.81 7.07 0.88
CA TYR A 124 -23.09 8.14 1.57
C TYR A 124 -23.01 9.39 0.70
N GLU A 125 -23.08 10.55 1.35
CA GLU A 125 -22.81 11.85 0.77
C GLU A 125 -21.60 12.45 1.49
N MET A 126 -20.77 13.21 0.76
CA MET A 126 -19.68 13.95 1.37
C MET A 126 -20.24 15.23 1.97
N ASN A 127 -20.04 15.41 3.26
CA ASN A 127 -20.24 16.69 3.92
C ASN A 127 -18.88 17.31 4.21
N GLU A 128 -18.75 18.58 3.88
CA GLU A 128 -17.60 19.40 4.29
C GLU A 128 -18.01 20.13 5.56
N ASP A 129 -17.39 19.77 6.68
CA ASP A 129 -17.56 20.53 7.92
C ASP A 129 -16.92 21.94 7.76
N ASP A 130 -17.30 22.89 8.62
CA ASP A 130 -16.78 24.27 8.61
C ASP A 130 -15.24 24.36 8.68
N ASP A 131 -14.56 23.31 9.15
CA ASP A 131 -13.09 23.16 9.18
C ASP A 131 -12.49 22.56 7.89
N GLY A 132 -13.27 22.39 6.82
CA GLY A 132 -12.83 21.79 5.55
C GLY A 132 -12.59 20.27 5.60
N LYS A 133 -12.99 19.61 6.70
CA LYS A 133 -12.87 18.16 6.85
C LYS A 133 -14.02 17.47 6.13
N LYS A 134 -13.68 16.73 5.08
CA LYS A 134 -14.61 15.87 4.33
C LYS A 134 -14.99 14.65 5.18
N THR A 135 -16.20 14.65 5.71
CA THR A 135 -16.76 13.49 6.42
C THR A 135 -17.86 12.84 5.57
N MET A 136 -17.92 11.51 5.60
CA MET A 136 -19.00 10.78 4.94
C MET A 136 -20.19 10.68 5.87
N ILE A 137 -21.35 11.15 5.40
CA ILE A 137 -22.62 11.09 6.14
C ILE A 137 -23.60 10.21 5.36
N GLU A 138 -24.41 9.44 6.08
CA GLU A 138 -25.50 8.67 5.49
C GLU A 138 -26.53 9.63 4.91
N LYS A 139 -26.83 9.50 3.62
CA LYS A 139 -27.82 10.36 2.96
C LYS A 139 -29.22 10.08 3.52
N GLU A 140 -29.97 11.13 3.84
CA GLU A 140 -31.34 10.99 4.36
C GLU A 140 -32.23 10.28 3.33
N GLY A 141 -32.77 9.11 3.69
CA GLY A 141 -33.59 8.29 2.80
C GLY A 141 -32.81 7.37 1.85
N ALA A 142 -31.50 7.18 2.06
CA ALA A 142 -30.73 6.19 1.33
C ALA A 142 -31.28 4.77 1.57
N GLU A 143 -31.77 4.15 0.51
CA GLU A 143 -32.17 2.74 0.50
C GLU A 143 -31.13 1.94 -0.28
N VAL A 144 -30.82 0.75 0.24
CA VAL A 144 -29.96 -0.19 -0.48
C VAL A 144 -30.72 -0.70 -1.71
N PRO A 145 -30.17 -0.55 -2.92
CA PRO A 145 -30.82 -1.00 -4.14
C PRO A 145 -31.09 -2.51 -4.15
N GLY A 146 -31.96 -2.93 -5.07
CA GLY A 146 -32.28 -4.34 -5.26
C GLY A 146 -31.06 -5.19 -5.65
N PRO A 147 -31.12 -6.52 -5.45
CA PRO A 147 -30.00 -7.41 -5.72
C PRO A 147 -29.57 -7.43 -7.19
N GLU A 148 -30.45 -7.07 -8.14
CA GLU A 148 -30.10 -6.98 -9.56
C GLU A 148 -29.12 -5.83 -9.86
N GLU A 149 -29.26 -4.70 -9.18
CA GLU A 149 -28.34 -3.56 -9.34
C GLU A 149 -27.01 -3.83 -8.62
N LEU A 150 -27.08 -4.43 -7.42
CA LEU A 150 -25.89 -4.79 -6.64
C LEU A 150 -25.03 -5.89 -7.29
N LYS A 151 -25.61 -6.69 -8.19
CA LYS A 151 -24.86 -7.66 -9.01
C LYS A 151 -23.92 -6.98 -10.00
N THR A 152 -24.15 -5.70 -10.31
CA THR A 152 -23.33 -4.91 -11.21
C THR A 152 -22.32 -4.07 -10.43
N GLU A 153 -21.20 -3.76 -11.08
CA GLU A 153 -20.15 -2.89 -10.52
C GLU A 153 -20.67 -1.48 -10.25
N GLY A 154 -21.63 -1.01 -11.05
CA GLY A 154 -22.25 0.29 -10.88
C GLY A 154 -23.05 0.45 -9.59
N GLY A 155 -23.31 -0.61 -8.82
CA GLY A 155 -23.96 -0.54 -7.52
C GLY A 155 -23.02 -0.21 -6.35
N TRP A 156 -21.71 -0.13 -6.58
CA TRP A 156 -20.70 -0.01 -5.53
C TRP A 156 -19.72 1.14 -5.77
N CYS A 157 -19.31 1.79 -4.68
CA CYS A 157 -18.31 2.85 -4.68
C CYS A 157 -17.30 2.69 -3.54
N HIS A 158 -16.12 3.30 -3.68
CA HIS A 158 -15.11 3.33 -2.64
C HIS A 158 -15.49 4.31 -1.52
N CYS A 159 -15.46 3.86 -0.26
CA CYS A 159 -15.81 4.67 0.91
C CYS A 159 -14.63 5.00 1.84
N ALA A 160 -13.41 4.72 1.39
CA ALA A 160 -12.17 5.11 2.06
C ALA A 160 -11.39 6.09 1.18
N PRO A 161 -10.55 6.96 1.77
CA PRO A 161 -9.67 7.82 0.99
C PRO A 161 -8.69 6.98 0.17
N PHE A 162 -8.48 7.39 -1.08
CA PHE A 162 -7.50 6.78 -1.97
C PHE A 162 -6.08 6.96 -1.42
N LEU A 163 -5.18 6.02 -1.74
CA LEU A 163 -3.77 6.13 -1.36
C LEU A 163 -2.89 6.23 -2.60
N LEU A 164 -2.29 7.40 -2.78
CA LEU A 164 -1.32 7.72 -3.83
C LEU A 164 -0.07 6.85 -3.72
N SER A 165 0.70 6.77 -4.82
CA SER A 165 2.01 6.09 -4.88
C SER A 165 2.99 6.50 -3.78
N THR A 166 2.93 7.76 -3.36
CA THR A 166 3.68 8.33 -2.22
C THR A 166 3.28 7.76 -0.86
N GLY A 167 2.11 7.11 -0.77
CA GLY A 167 1.55 6.56 0.47
C GLY A 167 0.68 7.54 1.26
N LYS A 168 0.40 8.71 0.70
CA LYS A 168 -0.52 9.73 1.24
C LYS A 168 -1.88 9.69 0.57
N SER A 169 -2.86 10.35 1.17
CA SER A 169 -4.20 10.53 0.59
C SER A 169 -4.33 11.77 -0.29
N THR A 170 -3.54 12.81 -0.01
CA THR A 170 -3.51 14.06 -0.78
C THR A 170 -2.08 14.41 -1.19
N TRP A 171 -1.95 15.11 -2.32
CA TRP A 171 -0.67 15.68 -2.72
C TRP A 171 -0.31 16.83 -1.77
N PRO A 172 0.97 16.95 -1.36
CA PRO A 172 1.40 18.12 -0.62
C PRO A 172 1.30 19.38 -1.50
N ASP A 173 0.90 20.51 -0.91
CA ASP A 173 0.82 21.79 -1.62
C ASP A 173 2.16 22.16 -2.26
N LYS A 174 2.13 22.42 -3.58
CA LYS A 174 3.32 22.75 -4.37
C LYS A 174 4.05 23.98 -3.84
N GLU A 175 3.31 25.03 -3.48
CA GLU A 175 3.88 26.27 -2.95
C GLU A 175 4.62 26.04 -1.62
N VAL A 176 4.10 25.15 -0.78
CA VAL A 176 4.74 24.79 0.50
C VAL A 176 6.00 23.97 0.26
N LEU A 177 6.00 23.07 -0.72
CA LEU A 177 7.19 22.30 -1.11
C LEU A 177 8.29 23.19 -1.69
N GLU A 178 7.94 24.15 -2.55
CA GLU A 178 8.88 25.11 -3.13
C GLU A 178 9.48 26.02 -2.04
N GLN A 179 8.68 26.48 -1.08
CA GLN A 179 9.18 27.24 0.07
C GLN A 179 10.15 26.43 0.93
N LYS A 180 9.82 25.16 1.23
CA LYS A 180 10.71 24.29 2.01
C LYS A 180 12.00 23.93 1.27
N ALA A 181 11.97 23.85 -0.06
CA ALA A 181 13.17 23.71 -0.88
C ALA A 181 14.02 24.98 -0.85
N ALA A 182 13.41 26.16 -0.94
CA ALA A 182 14.10 27.45 -0.81
C ALA A 182 14.73 27.65 0.58
N GLU A 183 14.12 27.09 1.63
CA GLU A 183 14.66 27.07 3.00
C GLU A 183 15.75 25.98 3.21
N GLY A 184 16.03 25.15 2.20
CA GLY A 184 17.05 24.10 2.26
C GLY A 184 16.68 22.88 3.11
N LEU A 185 15.41 22.73 3.50
CA LEU A 185 14.93 21.55 4.25
C LEU A 185 14.76 20.31 3.35
N ILE A 186 14.63 20.50 2.04
CA ILE A 186 14.37 19.45 1.05
C ILE A 186 15.17 19.77 -0.22
N SER A 187 15.67 18.75 -0.94
CA SER A 187 16.36 18.99 -2.22
C SER A 187 15.38 19.33 -3.35
N GLU A 188 15.81 20.18 -4.29
CA GLU A 188 15.02 20.55 -5.49
C GLU A 188 14.66 19.33 -6.36
N GLU A 189 15.50 18.29 -6.34
CA GLU A 189 15.24 17.02 -7.02
C GLU A 189 13.98 16.31 -6.48
N VAL A 190 13.78 16.31 -5.16
CA VAL A 190 12.60 15.67 -4.54
C VAL A 190 11.30 16.40 -4.91
N VAL A 191 11.35 17.73 -5.06
CA VAL A 191 10.19 18.53 -5.51
C VAL A 191 9.85 18.20 -6.96
N THR A 192 10.86 18.13 -7.82
CA THR A 192 10.69 17.80 -9.25
C THR A 192 10.13 16.37 -9.42
N ASP A 193 10.65 15.41 -8.64
CA ASP A 193 10.15 14.04 -8.64
C ASP A 193 8.71 13.91 -8.16
N LEU A 194 8.34 14.64 -7.10
CA LEU A 194 6.96 14.70 -6.62
C LEU A 194 6.03 15.30 -7.68
N GLN A 195 6.45 16.36 -8.35
CA GLN A 195 5.65 16.98 -9.40
C GLN A 195 5.45 16.04 -10.59
N ARG A 196 6.50 15.33 -11.03
CA ARG A 196 6.38 14.29 -12.05
C ARG A 196 5.43 13.17 -11.64
N GLN A 197 5.40 12.80 -10.35
CA GLN A 197 4.46 11.79 -9.86
C GLN A 197 3.02 12.31 -9.82
N GLN A 198 2.81 13.58 -9.47
CA GLN A 198 1.50 14.23 -9.50
C GLN A 198 0.93 14.33 -10.93
N ASP A 199 1.78 14.64 -11.91
CA ASP A 199 1.37 14.67 -13.32
C ASP A 199 0.99 13.27 -13.85
N ASN A 200 1.55 12.21 -13.27
CA ASN A 200 1.26 10.81 -13.64
C ASN A 200 0.07 10.20 -12.89
N GLU A 201 -0.21 10.64 -11.66
CA GLU A 201 -1.26 10.09 -10.79
C GLU A 201 -2.10 11.23 -10.21
N ALA A 202 -3.24 11.50 -10.86
CA ALA A 202 -4.21 12.49 -10.41
C ALA A 202 -4.80 12.13 -9.05
N GLU A 203 -5.27 13.14 -8.31
CA GLU A 203 -6.04 12.88 -7.09
C GLU A 203 -7.36 12.21 -7.43
N HIS A 204 -7.69 11.19 -6.66
CA HIS A 204 -8.96 10.50 -6.72
C HIS A 204 -9.88 11.04 -5.64
N GLU A 205 -11.12 11.35 -6.01
CA GLU A 205 -12.13 11.76 -5.05
C GLU A 205 -12.68 10.52 -4.31
N MET A 206 -13.26 10.73 -3.12
CA MET A 206 -13.97 9.63 -2.46
C MET A 206 -15.26 9.30 -3.23
N LEU A 207 -15.84 8.11 -3.00
CA LEU A 207 -17.08 7.65 -3.65
C LEU A 207 -16.98 7.40 -5.18
N GLU A 208 -15.77 7.25 -5.70
CA GLU A 208 -15.56 6.75 -7.06
C GLU A 208 -16.11 5.33 -7.22
N GLY A 209 -16.69 5.06 -8.39
CA GLY A 209 -17.25 3.75 -8.73
C GLY A 209 -16.19 2.70 -8.95
N ILE A 210 -16.47 1.45 -8.55
CA ILE A 210 -15.53 0.34 -8.79
C ILE A 210 -15.44 -0.06 -10.26
N ASP A 211 -16.29 0.50 -11.13
CA ASP A 211 -16.30 0.25 -12.57
C ASP A 211 -15.06 0.80 -13.29
N GLY A 212 -14.43 1.85 -12.74
CA GLY A 212 -13.18 2.41 -13.26
C GLY A 212 -11.93 1.61 -12.87
N ASP A 213 -12.02 0.72 -11.88
CA ASP A 213 -10.85 -0.01 -11.36
C ASP A 213 -10.27 -0.93 -12.44
N LEU A 214 -8.98 -0.75 -12.76
CA LEU A 214 -8.26 -1.56 -13.76
C LEU A 214 -8.94 -1.62 -15.14
N GLN A 215 -9.70 -0.59 -15.52
CA GLN A 215 -10.41 -0.53 -16.80
C GLN A 215 -9.47 -0.70 -18.00
N GLU A 216 -8.25 -0.18 -17.91
CA GLU A 216 -7.22 -0.30 -18.95
C GLU A 216 -6.80 -1.75 -19.21
N LEU A 217 -6.86 -2.62 -18.20
CA LEU A 217 -6.50 -4.03 -18.27
C LEU A 217 -7.66 -4.94 -18.68
N LYS A 218 -8.83 -4.35 -18.95
CA LYS A 218 -10.02 -5.08 -19.37
C LYS A 218 -9.74 -5.88 -20.66
N PRO A 219 -9.95 -7.21 -20.66
CA PRO A 219 -9.87 -8.01 -21.88
C PRO A 219 -10.92 -7.57 -22.90
N GLU A 220 -10.60 -7.66 -24.19
CA GLU A 220 -11.57 -7.36 -25.25
C GLU A 220 -12.80 -8.28 -25.12
N GLY A 221 -13.99 -7.68 -24.98
CA GLY A 221 -15.26 -8.39 -24.85
C GLY A 221 -15.71 -8.73 -23.42
N ALA A 222 -14.92 -8.41 -22.39
CA ALA A 222 -15.41 -8.49 -21.01
C ALA A 222 -16.40 -7.35 -20.72
N GLU A 223 -17.42 -7.59 -19.89
CA GLU A 223 -18.38 -6.54 -19.49
C GLU A 223 -17.99 -5.89 -18.15
N THR A 224 -17.36 -6.64 -17.26
CA THR A 224 -17.00 -6.23 -15.88
C THR A 224 -15.50 -5.96 -15.74
N SER A 225 -15.11 -5.14 -14.77
CA SER A 225 -13.74 -4.91 -14.33
C SER A 225 -13.06 -6.24 -13.96
N PRO A 226 -11.77 -6.42 -14.28
CA PRO A 226 -11.01 -7.58 -13.84
C PRO A 226 -10.64 -7.53 -12.36
N ALA A 227 -10.84 -6.41 -11.65
CA ALA A 227 -10.42 -6.26 -10.27
C ALA A 227 -11.35 -6.97 -9.26
N TRP A 228 -12.62 -7.18 -9.65
CA TRP A 228 -13.69 -7.58 -8.76
C TRP A 228 -14.42 -8.83 -9.24
N SER A 229 -14.91 -9.63 -8.30
CA SER A 229 -15.82 -10.74 -8.57
C SER A 229 -17.08 -10.57 -7.74
N ILE A 230 -18.20 -10.31 -8.43
CA ILE A 230 -19.51 -10.10 -7.80
C ILE A 230 -20.34 -11.38 -7.96
N LYS A 231 -20.87 -11.90 -6.84
CA LYS A 231 -21.73 -13.09 -6.83
C LYS A 231 -22.90 -12.91 -5.89
N ALA A 232 -24.09 -13.25 -6.40
CA ALA A 232 -25.30 -13.37 -5.60
C ALA A 232 -25.39 -14.77 -4.97
N HIS A 233 -25.74 -14.80 -3.70
CA HIS A 233 -25.89 -16.02 -2.90
C HIS A 233 -27.27 -16.07 -2.24
N GLY A 234 -27.76 -17.29 -2.02
CA GLY A 234 -29.06 -17.52 -1.40
C GLY A 234 -30.19 -17.47 -2.43
N ASP A 235 -31.36 -17.07 -1.95
CA ASP A 235 -32.59 -17.07 -2.74
C ASP A 235 -32.77 -15.75 -3.50
N GLN A 236 -32.82 -15.85 -4.83
CA GLN A 236 -32.97 -14.71 -5.73
C GLN A 236 -34.44 -14.29 -5.92
N GLY A 237 -35.38 -15.02 -5.31
CA GLY A 237 -36.79 -14.65 -5.30
C GLY A 237 -37.03 -13.32 -4.60
N MET A 238 -37.87 -12.49 -5.22
CA MET A 238 -38.47 -11.35 -4.52
C MET A 238 -39.76 -11.81 -3.84
N TYR A 239 -39.84 -11.57 -2.53
CA TYR A 239 -41.00 -11.93 -1.72
C TYR A 239 -41.79 -10.68 -1.36
N THR A 240 -43.09 -10.70 -1.60
CA THR A 240 -44.01 -9.69 -1.07
C THR A 240 -44.58 -10.19 0.25
N ALA A 241 -44.06 -9.66 1.36
CA ALA A 241 -44.58 -9.92 2.69
C ALA A 241 -45.27 -8.64 3.20
N GLY A 242 -46.56 -8.47 2.86
CA GLY A 242 -47.29 -7.22 3.07
C GLY A 242 -47.03 -6.21 1.95
N ASP A 243 -46.90 -4.92 2.29
CA ASP A 243 -46.57 -3.81 1.36
C ASP A 243 -45.06 -3.70 1.04
N GLU A 244 -44.21 -4.48 1.71
CA GLU A 244 -42.75 -4.45 1.52
C GLU A 244 -42.26 -5.60 0.63
N ARG A 245 -41.46 -5.25 -0.38
CA ARG A 245 -40.68 -6.24 -1.16
C ARG A 245 -39.42 -6.59 -0.38
N LYS A 246 -39.26 -7.86 -0.01
CA LYS A 246 -38.07 -8.39 0.67
C LYS A 246 -37.35 -9.38 -0.24
N SER A 247 -36.05 -9.22 -0.37
CA SER A 247 -35.17 -10.20 -0.97
C SER A 247 -34.27 -10.79 0.12
N TYR A 248 -34.10 -12.11 0.11
CA TYR A 248 -33.15 -12.81 0.99
C TYR A 248 -31.82 -13.10 0.29
N CYS A 249 -31.66 -12.58 -0.93
CA CYS A 249 -30.43 -12.64 -1.70
C CYS A 249 -29.36 -11.79 -1.01
N ALA A 250 -28.18 -12.38 -0.80
CA ALA A 250 -27.00 -11.67 -0.36
C ALA A 250 -26.04 -11.53 -1.53
N VAL A 251 -25.66 -10.30 -1.86
CA VAL A 251 -24.67 -10.03 -2.91
C VAL A 251 -23.32 -9.81 -2.27
N ALA A 252 -22.31 -10.57 -2.71
CA ALA A 252 -20.95 -10.49 -2.22
C ALA A 252 -20.00 -10.04 -3.35
N VAL A 253 -19.26 -8.97 -3.10
CA VAL A 253 -18.17 -8.47 -3.93
C VAL A 253 -16.85 -8.92 -3.32
N ARG A 254 -16.00 -9.55 -4.11
CA ARG A 254 -14.67 -10.04 -3.68
C ARG A 254 -13.59 -9.36 -4.48
N SER A 255 -12.54 -8.87 -3.82
CA SER A 255 -11.36 -8.36 -4.50
C SER A 255 -10.49 -9.50 -5.02
N LEU A 256 -10.07 -9.40 -6.28
CA LEU A 256 -9.11 -10.34 -6.89
C LEU A 256 -7.66 -9.93 -6.60
N ILE A 257 -7.40 -8.64 -6.41
CA ILE A 257 -6.08 -8.09 -6.05
C ILE A 257 -5.74 -8.38 -4.59
N TRP A 258 -6.73 -8.28 -3.70
CA TRP A 258 -6.60 -8.57 -2.27
C TRP A 258 -7.45 -9.78 -1.89
N PRO A 259 -6.94 -11.01 -2.10
CA PRO A 259 -7.63 -12.20 -1.66
C PRO A 259 -7.96 -12.13 -0.17
N GLY A 260 -9.25 -12.26 0.14
CA GLY A 260 -9.78 -12.16 1.49
C GLY A 260 -10.61 -10.91 1.77
N ALA A 261 -10.53 -9.88 0.92
CA ALA A 261 -11.41 -8.72 1.03
C ALA A 261 -12.79 -9.03 0.42
N VAL A 262 -13.84 -8.85 1.23
CA VAL A 262 -15.22 -9.09 0.81
C VAL A 262 -16.13 -7.96 1.31
N ALA A 263 -16.91 -7.39 0.41
CA ALA A 263 -18.06 -6.55 0.72
C ALA A 263 -19.34 -7.37 0.52
N VAL A 264 -20.29 -7.32 1.44
CA VAL A 264 -21.56 -8.06 1.36
C VAL A 264 -22.70 -7.09 1.61
N ALA A 265 -23.74 -7.17 0.79
CA ALA A 265 -25.01 -6.47 0.99
C ALA A 265 -26.17 -7.48 1.03
N GLN A 266 -27.09 -7.29 1.98
CA GLN A 266 -28.31 -8.08 2.11
C GLN A 266 -29.43 -7.20 2.67
N GLY A 267 -30.54 -7.08 1.93
CA GLY A 267 -31.64 -6.20 2.31
C GLY A 267 -31.14 -4.77 2.51
N SER A 268 -31.40 -4.18 3.68
CA SER A 268 -31.00 -2.81 4.02
C SER A 268 -29.63 -2.68 4.68
N LYS A 269 -28.82 -3.75 4.72
CA LYS A 269 -27.53 -3.75 5.42
C LYS A 269 -26.42 -4.18 4.49
N PHE A 270 -25.26 -3.54 4.65
CA PHE A 270 -24.02 -3.97 4.03
C PHE A 270 -22.87 -3.95 5.04
N ALA A 271 -21.83 -4.72 4.77
CA ALA A 271 -20.64 -4.82 5.60
C ALA A 271 -19.42 -5.15 4.75
N ASN A 272 -18.26 -4.63 5.13
CA ASN A 272 -16.98 -5.08 4.58
C ASN A 272 -16.16 -5.77 5.64
N LEU A 273 -15.51 -6.86 5.25
CA LEU A 273 -14.66 -7.68 6.08
C LEU A 273 -13.43 -8.13 5.29
N TYR A 274 -12.27 -8.08 5.92
CA TYR A 274 -11.06 -8.69 5.40
C TYR A 274 -10.67 -9.94 6.19
N VAL A 275 -10.47 -11.08 5.52
CA VAL A 275 -9.88 -12.29 6.13
C VAL A 275 -8.85 -12.89 5.18
N GLY A 276 -7.56 -12.75 5.51
CA GLY A 276 -6.49 -13.25 4.64
C GLY A 276 -5.09 -12.95 5.15
N TYR A 277 -4.07 -13.18 4.32
CA TYR A 277 -2.66 -13.02 4.69
C TYR A 277 -2.13 -11.59 4.60
N GLY A 278 -2.93 -10.63 4.12
CA GLY A 278 -2.50 -9.24 3.93
C GLY A 278 -1.50 -9.06 2.79
N VAL A 279 -1.62 -9.86 1.71
CA VAL A 279 -0.68 -9.88 0.59
C VAL A 279 -1.43 -9.71 -0.74
N LYS A 280 -0.96 -8.78 -1.60
CA LYS A 280 -1.51 -8.62 -2.96
C LYS A 280 -1.21 -9.83 -3.84
N CYS A 281 -2.18 -10.17 -4.67
CA CYS A 281 -2.11 -11.25 -5.63
C CYS A 281 -2.49 -10.75 -7.03
N GLY A 282 -1.51 -10.73 -7.93
CA GLY A 282 -1.72 -10.31 -9.33
C GLY A 282 -2.11 -11.42 -10.28
N THR A 283 -1.98 -12.67 -9.85
CA THR A 283 -2.19 -13.83 -10.73
C THR A 283 -3.66 -14.08 -11.05
N LEU A 284 -4.57 -13.38 -10.35
CA LEU A 284 -6.02 -13.48 -10.56
C LEU A 284 -6.55 -12.38 -11.48
N VAL A 285 -5.69 -11.44 -11.91
CA VAL A 285 -6.04 -10.37 -12.84
C VAL A 285 -5.19 -10.51 -14.11
N PRO A 286 -5.65 -9.97 -15.26
CA PRO A 286 -4.85 -9.96 -16.47
C PRO A 286 -3.48 -9.30 -16.25
N PRO A 287 -2.41 -9.78 -16.91
CA PRO A 287 -1.12 -9.13 -16.86
C PRO A 287 -1.19 -7.74 -17.51
N ASP A 288 -0.19 -6.93 -17.22
CA ASP A 288 -0.01 -5.65 -17.85
C ASP A 288 0.13 -5.79 -19.38
N LYS A 289 -0.52 -4.90 -20.13
CA LYS A 289 -0.58 -5.00 -21.61
C LYS A 289 0.75 -4.68 -22.28
N GLU A 290 1.54 -3.78 -21.68
CA GLU A 290 2.82 -3.35 -22.25
C GLU A 290 3.95 -4.32 -21.92
N SER A 291 4.09 -4.68 -20.64
CA SER A 291 5.17 -5.55 -20.17
C SER A 291 4.86 -7.04 -20.24
N GLY A 292 3.59 -7.44 -20.33
CA GLY A 292 3.16 -8.84 -20.25
C GLY A 292 3.38 -9.48 -18.87
N LEU A 293 3.81 -8.71 -17.87
CA LEU A 293 4.11 -9.17 -16.52
C LEU A 293 2.91 -8.94 -15.57
N PRO A 294 2.84 -9.68 -14.44
CA PRO A 294 1.90 -9.35 -13.37
C PRO A 294 2.05 -7.90 -12.92
N LEU A 295 0.92 -7.27 -12.57
CA LEU A 295 0.90 -5.85 -12.16
C LEU A 295 1.95 -5.53 -11.09
N ARG A 296 2.51 -4.32 -11.17
CA ARG A 296 3.54 -3.87 -10.23
C ARG A 296 3.09 -4.04 -8.78
N GLY A 297 3.91 -4.69 -7.97
CA GLY A 297 3.62 -4.93 -6.55
C GLY A 297 2.56 -6.02 -6.28
N THR A 298 2.17 -6.81 -7.28
CA THR A 298 1.20 -7.91 -7.15
C THR A 298 1.83 -9.30 -7.34
N SER A 299 2.99 -9.37 -8.00
CA SER A 299 3.78 -10.60 -8.15
C SER A 299 4.25 -11.17 -6.81
N CYS A 300 4.47 -12.49 -6.75
CA CYS A 300 5.09 -13.18 -5.61
C CYS A 300 6.62 -13.22 -5.64
N PHE A 301 7.23 -12.85 -6.76
CA PHE A 301 8.68 -12.86 -6.94
C PHE A 301 9.16 -11.46 -7.31
N LEU A 302 10.17 -10.99 -6.58
CA LEU A 302 10.95 -9.80 -6.87
C LEU A 302 12.43 -10.21 -6.86
N PRO A 303 13.21 -9.89 -7.90
CA PRO A 303 12.77 -9.30 -9.18
C PRO A 303 12.06 -10.34 -10.08
N LEU A 304 11.11 -9.89 -10.92
CA LEU A 304 10.43 -10.76 -11.89
C LEU A 304 11.35 -11.19 -13.03
N VAL A 305 12.31 -10.34 -13.37
CA VAL A 305 13.40 -10.54 -14.33
C VAL A 305 14.58 -9.76 -13.74
N PRO A 306 15.81 -10.30 -13.70
CA PRO A 306 16.99 -9.46 -13.50
C PRO A 306 16.91 -8.24 -14.43
N GLU A 307 17.34 -7.06 -14.00
CA GLU A 307 17.53 -5.97 -14.96
C GLU A 307 18.40 -6.51 -16.11
N ASP A 308 18.10 -6.12 -17.36
CA ASP A 308 18.95 -6.48 -18.50
C ASP A 308 20.39 -6.20 -18.08
N VAL A 309 21.23 -7.24 -18.15
CA VAL A 309 22.63 -7.18 -17.71
C VAL A 309 23.19 -5.88 -18.27
N MET A 310 23.50 -4.93 -17.39
CA MET A 310 24.15 -3.69 -17.79
C MET A 310 25.27 -4.08 -18.74
N ASP A 311 25.31 -3.47 -19.92
CA ASP A 311 26.44 -3.62 -20.84
C ASP A 311 27.71 -3.57 -19.98
N GLU A 312 28.53 -4.62 -20.09
CA GLU A 312 29.72 -4.77 -19.24
C GLU A 312 30.42 -3.41 -19.19
N PRO A 313 30.67 -2.86 -17.98
CA PRO A 313 31.32 -1.56 -17.87
C PRO A 313 32.59 -1.64 -18.72
N ALA A 314 32.76 -0.69 -19.64
CA ALA A 314 33.86 -0.72 -20.58
C ALA A 314 35.16 -1.02 -19.82
N ASP A 315 35.84 -2.11 -20.22
CA ASP A 315 37.05 -2.57 -19.55
C ASP A 315 37.94 -1.36 -19.32
N LEU A 316 38.25 -1.10 -18.05
CA LEU A 316 39.17 -0.03 -17.70
C LEU A 316 40.48 -0.34 -18.41
N SER A 317 41.01 0.64 -19.15
CA SER A 317 42.33 0.50 -19.79
C SER A 317 43.30 -0.01 -18.74
N GLU A 318 43.93 -1.15 -19.01
CA GLU A 318 44.88 -1.80 -18.12
C GLU A 318 45.95 -0.76 -17.75
N GLN A 319 45.83 -0.19 -16.55
CA GLN A 319 46.83 0.72 -16.02
C GLN A 319 48.03 -0.17 -15.75
N GLY A 320 49.16 0.12 -16.42
CA GLY A 320 50.41 -0.60 -16.18
C GLY A 320 50.66 -0.66 -14.67
N GLU A 321 51.13 -1.82 -14.21
CA GLU A 321 51.38 -2.05 -12.79
C GLU A 321 52.17 -0.85 -12.21
N PRO A 322 51.82 -0.36 -11.01
CA PRO A 322 52.50 0.75 -10.36
C PRO A 322 53.86 0.29 -9.80
N ASN A 323 54.59 -0.52 -10.54
CA ASN A 323 55.98 -0.78 -10.27
C ASN A 323 56.79 0.43 -10.75
N PRO A 324 57.63 1.02 -9.90
CA PRO A 324 58.60 1.99 -10.35
C PRO A 324 59.46 1.31 -11.42
N GLN A 325 59.39 1.80 -12.66
CA GLN A 325 60.37 1.47 -13.69
C GLN A 325 61.66 2.25 -13.42
N ASP A 326 62.26 2.06 -12.25
CA ASP A 326 63.55 2.66 -11.93
C ASP A 326 64.50 1.54 -11.46
N ASP A 327 65.42 1.23 -12.38
CA ASP A 327 66.81 0.84 -12.12
C ASP A 327 67.20 -0.61 -11.75
N ASP A 328 66.56 -1.63 -12.33
CA ASP A 328 67.20 -2.96 -12.43
C ASP A 328 68.42 -2.99 -13.39
N ALA A 329 68.71 -1.87 -14.07
CA ALA A 329 69.91 -1.71 -14.89
C ALA A 329 71.17 -1.35 -14.08
N GLY A 330 71.06 -1.14 -12.76
CA GLY A 330 72.20 -0.81 -11.88
C GLY A 330 72.81 -2.01 -11.14
N SER A 331 72.20 -3.19 -11.19
CA SER A 331 72.77 -4.41 -10.60
C SER A 331 73.71 -5.12 -11.59
N GLU A 332 74.63 -4.38 -12.21
CA GLU A 332 75.86 -4.99 -12.70
C GLU A 332 76.59 -5.54 -11.48
N GLY A 333 76.86 -6.86 -11.49
CA GLY A 333 77.52 -7.54 -10.40
C GLY A 333 78.84 -6.86 -10.06
N GLU A 334 78.89 -6.23 -8.89
CA GLU A 334 80.14 -6.02 -8.19
C GLU A 334 80.67 -7.40 -7.81
N ASP A 335 81.62 -7.88 -8.60
CA ASP A 335 82.56 -8.92 -8.17
C ASP A 335 83.19 -8.43 -6.86
N PHE A 336 82.74 -9.00 -5.74
CA PHE A 336 83.45 -8.90 -4.48
C PHE A 336 84.76 -9.68 -4.62
N ASP A 337 85.83 -8.97 -4.98
CA ASP A 337 87.20 -9.43 -4.80
C ASP A 337 87.38 -9.80 -3.33
N ASN A 338 87.43 -11.11 -3.07
CA ASN A 338 87.74 -11.68 -1.78
C ASN A 338 89.27 -11.75 -1.65
N GLU A 339 89.90 -10.60 -1.40
CA GLU A 339 91.28 -10.57 -0.90
C GLU A 339 91.28 -10.86 0.62
N ASP A 340 91.94 -11.97 0.93
CA ASP A 340 92.60 -12.34 2.19
C ASP A 340 91.75 -12.58 3.46
N GLU A 341 91.67 -13.86 3.87
CA GLU A 341 92.17 -14.26 5.19
C GLU A 341 92.49 -15.78 5.29
N GLU A 342 93.76 -16.05 5.64
CA GLU A 342 94.32 -17.22 6.33
C GLU A 342 94.50 -18.57 5.60
N ALA A 343 95.74 -18.87 5.19
CA ALA A 343 96.68 -19.72 5.98
C ALA A 343 97.90 -20.18 5.15
#